data_AF-A0A7C3U7W1-F1
#
_entry.id   AF-A0A7C3U7W1-F1
#
_cell.length_a   1.000
_cell.length_b   1.000
_cell.length_c   1.000
_cell.angle_alpha   90.00
_cell.angle_beta   90.00
_cell.angle_gamma   90.00
#
_symmetry.space_group_name_H-M   'P 1'
#
loop_
_entity.id
_entity.type
_entity.pdbx_description
1 polymer ?
#
loop_
_entity_poly.entity_id
_entity_poly.type
_entity_poly.pdbx_seq_one_letter_code
_entity_poly.pdbx_strand_id
1 'polypeptide(L)'
;MASLNQWKAELVAWYTNIQPNAGKARGVQVRLPRHVPGWMPQGTSIDFSSNLGSFLAEEVGHPCTGVNNYIQGAFTKYGCSGLMDPTSPYYNAWVGCYVIFDDEHVTHYGFTDDGSPIVEILGAVAKSDQHIVLTGADCPRPFRFEMQDVRIGRLQAADGEWVELHSEIETWSPFHQGRRPGASSKFYLSFGSPPPGVQFDVDEFHPITYIGTMLARYDPRLKATFCKFCNSARWTDRHGTIHSTEEMIGRQQREMLLVTDCEHR
;
A
#
# COMPACT_ATOMS: atom_id res chain seq x y z
N MET A 1 -1.00 24.54 1.38
CA MET A 1 -1.24 23.09 1.18
C MET A 1 -0.70 22.58 -0.14
N ALA A 2 -1.06 23.15 -1.30
CA ALA A 2 -0.53 22.71 -2.60
C ALA A 2 1.02 22.73 -2.69
N SER A 3 1.66 23.80 -2.20
CA SER A 3 3.14 23.90 -2.16
C SER A 3 3.80 22.85 -1.26
N LEU A 4 3.19 22.53 -0.11
CA LEU A 4 3.68 21.48 0.80
C LEU A 4 3.60 20.10 0.15
N ASN A 5 2.47 19.78 -0.50
CA ASN A 5 2.27 18.51 -1.19
C ASN A 5 3.23 18.34 -2.36
N GLN A 6 3.46 19.38 -3.14
CA GLN A 6 4.43 19.37 -4.23
C GLN A 6 5.85 19.12 -3.70
N TRP A 7 6.28 19.90 -2.70
CA TRP A 7 7.61 19.74 -2.11
C TRP A 7 7.81 18.35 -1.48
N LYS A 8 6.81 17.83 -0.75
CA LYS A 8 6.85 16.48 -0.18
C LYS A 8 6.96 15.41 -1.26
N ALA A 9 6.16 15.53 -2.33
CA ALA A 9 6.22 14.61 -3.46
C ALA A 9 7.60 14.60 -4.11
N GLU A 10 8.18 15.77 -4.36
CA GLU A 10 9.52 15.91 -4.94
C GLU A 10 10.62 15.33 -4.03
N LEU A 11 10.54 15.60 -2.72
CA LEU A 11 11.50 15.08 -1.75
C LEU A 11 11.47 13.55 -1.68
N VAL A 12 10.27 12.97 -1.64
CA VAL A 12 10.09 11.51 -1.62
C VAL A 12 10.57 10.91 -2.95
N ALA A 13 10.18 11.50 -4.09
CA ALA A 13 10.63 11.03 -5.41
C ALA A 13 12.16 11.12 -5.58
N TRP A 14 12.80 12.19 -5.08
CA TRP A 14 14.25 12.30 -5.05
C TRP A 14 14.88 11.19 -4.21
N TYR A 15 14.39 11.01 -2.97
CA TYR A 15 14.90 10.00 -2.04
C TYR A 15 14.78 8.59 -2.63
N THR A 16 13.68 8.28 -3.28
CA THR A 16 13.51 6.95 -3.87
C THR A 16 14.27 6.74 -5.17
N ASN A 17 14.51 7.81 -5.93
CA ASN A 17 15.26 7.71 -7.18
C ASN A 17 16.72 7.31 -7.01
N ILE A 18 17.30 7.61 -5.84
CA ILE A 18 18.69 7.27 -5.51
C ILE A 18 18.85 5.90 -4.84
N GLN A 19 17.75 5.21 -4.48
CA GLN A 19 17.83 3.85 -3.95
C GLN A 19 18.04 2.84 -5.09
N PRO A 20 18.67 1.68 -4.82
CA PRO A 20 18.54 0.50 -5.69
C PRO A 20 17.08 0.26 -6.04
N ASN A 21 16.78 -0.27 -7.21
CA ASN A 21 15.42 -0.56 -7.66
C ASN A 21 15.42 -1.73 -8.64
N ALA A 22 14.94 -2.89 -8.20
CA ALA A 22 14.94 -4.11 -9.00
C ALA A 22 14.10 -3.99 -10.29
N GLY A 23 13.07 -3.13 -10.27
CA GLY A 23 12.24 -2.80 -11.42
C GLY A 23 13.00 -1.99 -12.46
N LYS A 24 13.66 -0.89 -12.05
CA LYS A 24 14.52 -0.08 -12.94
C LYS A 24 15.62 -0.92 -13.58
N ALA A 25 16.25 -1.82 -12.80
CA ALA A 25 17.29 -2.71 -13.31
C ALA A 25 16.77 -3.70 -14.38
N ARG A 26 15.47 -3.96 -14.42
CA ARG A 26 14.78 -4.85 -15.36
C ARG A 26 13.90 -4.11 -16.37
N GLY A 27 14.05 -2.80 -16.51
CA GLY A 27 13.24 -1.99 -17.44
C GLY A 27 11.76 -1.89 -17.05
N VAL A 28 11.35 -2.30 -15.85
CA VAL A 28 9.95 -2.26 -15.42
C VAL A 28 9.66 -0.95 -14.70
N GLN A 29 8.62 -0.26 -15.16
CA GLN A 29 8.12 0.98 -14.56
C GLN A 29 6.64 0.87 -14.21
N VAL A 30 6.30 1.22 -12.98
CA VAL A 30 4.92 1.40 -12.54
C VAL A 30 4.55 2.88 -12.58
N ARG A 31 3.39 3.17 -13.17
CA ARG A 31 2.78 4.52 -13.18
C ARG A 31 1.52 4.49 -12.34
N LEU A 32 1.60 5.08 -11.16
CA LEU A 32 0.45 5.26 -10.27
C LEU A 32 -0.45 6.40 -10.76
N PRO A 33 -1.73 6.44 -10.32
CA PRO A 33 -2.65 7.53 -10.63
C PRO A 33 -2.05 8.89 -10.25
N ARG A 34 -2.22 9.89 -11.12
CA ARG A 34 -1.72 11.25 -10.89
C ARG A 34 -2.86 12.25 -10.89
N HIS A 35 -2.70 13.32 -10.12
CA HIS A 35 -3.65 14.43 -10.05
C HIS A 35 -5.08 14.02 -9.65
N VAL A 36 -5.23 12.89 -8.94
CA VAL A 36 -6.51 12.50 -8.34
C VAL A 36 -6.78 13.43 -7.16
N PRO A 37 -7.92 14.15 -7.12
CA PRO A 37 -8.23 15.07 -6.02
C PRO A 37 -8.13 14.38 -4.66
N GLY A 38 -7.47 15.05 -3.71
CA GLY A 38 -7.26 14.55 -2.34
C GLY A 38 -6.13 13.53 -2.16
N TRP A 39 -5.54 13.04 -3.24
CA TRP A 39 -4.34 12.20 -3.22
C TRP A 39 -3.06 13.01 -3.41
N MET A 40 -1.91 12.42 -3.03
CA MET A 40 -0.62 13.00 -3.37
C MET A 40 -0.49 13.22 -4.88
N PRO A 41 0.08 14.36 -5.33
CA PRO A 41 0.14 14.69 -6.75
C PRO A 41 1.07 13.77 -7.55
N GLN A 42 2.02 13.12 -6.87
CA GLN A 42 2.90 12.11 -7.44
C GLN A 42 3.03 10.94 -6.46
N GLY A 43 3.18 9.74 -7.01
CA GLY A 43 3.42 8.54 -6.24
C GLY A 43 4.86 8.33 -5.81
N THR A 44 4.99 7.50 -4.79
CA THR A 44 6.24 7.04 -4.22
C THR A 44 6.56 5.66 -4.81
N SER A 45 7.81 5.42 -5.21
CA SER A 45 8.27 4.13 -5.74
C SER A 45 9.50 3.69 -4.95
N ILE A 46 9.40 2.67 -4.10
CA ILE A 46 10.49 2.17 -3.24
C ILE A 46 10.82 0.72 -3.64
N ASP A 47 12.11 0.40 -3.71
CA ASP A 47 12.56 -0.97 -4.01
C ASP A 47 12.29 -1.96 -2.89
N PHE A 48 11.91 -3.20 -3.24
CA PHE A 48 11.64 -4.25 -2.25
C PHE A 48 12.85 -4.54 -1.38
N SER A 49 14.04 -4.60 -1.98
CA SER A 49 15.28 -4.97 -1.27
C SER A 49 15.60 -4.04 -0.10
N SER A 50 15.07 -2.81 -0.13
CA SER A 50 15.28 -1.78 0.89
C SER A 50 14.16 -1.66 1.93
N ASN A 51 13.07 -2.44 1.79
CA ASN A 51 11.85 -2.27 2.60
C ASN A 51 11.00 -3.55 2.77
N LEU A 52 10.53 -4.17 1.68
CA LEU A 52 9.57 -5.30 1.71
C LEU A 52 10.23 -6.68 1.78
N GLY A 53 11.46 -6.79 1.26
CA GLY A 53 12.09 -8.09 0.99
C GLY A 53 12.22 -9.00 2.21
N SER A 54 12.58 -8.45 3.38
CA SER A 54 12.71 -9.27 4.60
C SER A 54 11.37 -9.75 5.14
N PHE A 55 10.35 -8.89 5.16
CA PHE A 55 9.02 -9.25 5.64
C PHE A 55 8.34 -10.24 4.70
N LEU A 56 8.44 -10.00 3.39
CA LEU A 56 7.88 -10.93 2.42
C LEU A 56 8.58 -12.28 2.48
N ALA A 57 9.92 -12.29 2.62
CA ALA A 57 10.67 -13.53 2.74
C ALA A 57 10.32 -14.33 4.00
N GLU A 58 10.00 -13.67 5.11
CA GLU A 58 9.49 -14.33 6.31
C GLU A 58 8.12 -14.98 6.06
N GLU A 59 7.23 -14.28 5.34
CA GLU A 59 5.89 -14.78 5.03
C GLU A 59 5.88 -15.95 4.03
N VAL A 60 6.76 -15.94 3.03
CA VAL A 60 6.79 -16.97 1.97
C VAL A 60 7.89 -18.02 2.14
N GLY A 61 8.79 -17.83 3.11
CA GLY A 61 9.84 -18.80 3.46
C GLY A 61 11.09 -18.77 2.56
N HIS A 62 11.21 -17.81 1.65
CA HIS A 62 12.37 -17.63 0.78
C HIS A 62 12.53 -16.16 0.37
N PRO A 63 13.74 -15.70 -0.01
CA PRO A 63 13.93 -14.34 -0.53
C PRO A 63 13.04 -14.05 -1.75
N CYS A 64 12.62 -12.79 -1.89
CA CYS A 64 11.92 -12.31 -3.08
C CYS A 64 12.53 -11.01 -3.59
N THR A 65 12.52 -10.82 -4.90
CA THR A 65 12.99 -9.60 -5.56
C THR A 65 11.82 -8.86 -6.21
N GLY A 66 11.79 -7.52 -6.11
CA GLY A 66 10.69 -6.76 -6.70
C GLY A 66 10.65 -5.28 -6.32
N VAL A 67 9.54 -4.60 -6.57
CA VAL A 67 9.37 -3.16 -6.29
C VAL A 67 7.99 -2.81 -5.75
N ASN A 68 7.93 -1.93 -4.74
CA ASN A 68 6.71 -1.45 -4.10
C ASN A 68 6.47 0.00 -4.53
N ASN A 69 5.31 0.26 -5.13
CA ASN A 69 4.92 1.59 -5.56
C ASN A 69 3.63 1.95 -4.84
N TYR A 70 3.51 3.12 -4.23
CA TYR A 70 2.28 3.57 -3.61
C TYR A 70 2.01 5.08 -3.71
N ILE A 71 0.73 5.44 -3.66
CA ILE A 71 0.22 6.79 -3.37
C ILE A 71 -0.70 6.71 -2.15
N GLN A 72 -0.79 7.82 -1.43
CA GLN A 72 -1.63 7.95 -0.25
C GLN A 72 -2.38 9.29 -0.30
N GLY A 73 -3.33 9.47 0.62
CA GLY A 73 -4.00 10.76 0.82
C GLY A 73 -2.99 11.89 1.01
N ALA A 74 -3.27 13.04 0.38
CA ALA A 74 -2.40 14.22 0.41
C ALA A 74 -2.14 14.72 1.84
N PHE A 75 -1.05 15.46 2.07
CA PHE A 75 -0.81 16.07 3.37
C PHE A 75 -1.94 17.04 3.74
N THR A 76 -2.31 17.02 5.01
CA THR A 76 -3.39 17.82 5.59
C THR A 76 -2.82 18.98 6.41
N LYS A 77 -3.71 19.81 6.97
CA LYS A 77 -3.33 20.95 7.82
C LYS A 77 -2.50 20.56 9.05
N TYR A 78 -2.48 19.28 9.43
CA TYR A 78 -1.69 18.76 10.54
C TYR A 78 -0.26 18.35 10.15
N GLY A 79 0.17 18.58 8.90
CA GLY A 79 1.53 18.24 8.49
C GLY A 79 1.81 16.74 8.36
N CYS A 80 0.76 15.93 8.27
CA CYS A 80 0.79 14.50 7.99
C CYS A 80 -0.06 14.18 6.77
N SER A 81 0.15 13.02 6.15
CA SER A 81 -0.64 12.51 5.03
C SER A 81 -2.09 12.26 5.45
N GLY A 82 -3.00 12.26 4.47
CA GLY A 82 -4.40 11.90 4.69
C GLY A 82 -4.56 10.51 5.29
N LEU A 83 -3.59 9.60 5.04
CA LEU A 83 -3.52 8.28 5.67
C LEU A 83 -3.41 8.34 7.21
N MET A 84 -2.75 9.39 7.74
CA MET A 84 -2.45 9.60 9.16
C MET A 84 -3.36 10.64 9.84
N ASP A 85 -4.41 11.12 9.17
CA ASP A 85 -5.34 12.11 9.70
C ASP A 85 -6.76 11.50 9.83
N PRO A 86 -7.23 11.18 11.05
CA PRO A 86 -8.57 10.61 11.28
C PRO A 86 -9.73 11.45 10.78
N THR A 87 -9.50 12.75 10.50
CA THR A 87 -10.52 13.67 9.96
C THR A 87 -10.48 13.75 8.44
N SER A 88 -9.53 13.08 7.80
CA SER A 88 -9.38 13.04 6.35
C SER A 88 -10.37 12.05 5.73
N PRO A 89 -11.00 12.39 4.59
CA PRO A 89 -11.79 11.41 3.82
C PRO A 89 -10.92 10.30 3.17
N TYR A 90 -9.59 10.41 3.29
CA TYR A 90 -8.59 9.44 2.85
C TYR A 90 -7.87 8.76 4.03
N TYR A 91 -8.44 8.83 5.24
CA TYR A 91 -7.87 8.16 6.41
C TYR A 91 -7.65 6.68 6.15
N ASN A 92 -6.42 6.22 6.40
CA ASN A 92 -5.99 4.85 6.14
C ASN A 92 -6.21 4.32 4.69
N ALA A 93 -6.36 5.21 3.70
CA ALA A 93 -6.46 4.83 2.30
C ALA A 93 -5.10 4.93 1.60
N TRP A 94 -4.75 3.91 0.83
CA TRP A 94 -3.64 3.96 -0.12
C TRP A 94 -3.96 3.19 -1.41
N VAL A 95 -3.20 3.50 -2.46
CA VAL A 95 -3.18 2.72 -3.71
C VAL A 95 -1.75 2.29 -3.92
N GLY A 96 -1.53 1.04 -4.27
CA GLY A 96 -0.20 0.54 -4.55
C GLY A 96 -0.13 -0.42 -5.73
N CYS A 97 1.09 -0.69 -6.17
CA CYS A 97 1.39 -1.75 -7.10
C CYS A 97 2.76 -2.36 -6.78
N TYR A 98 2.72 -3.66 -6.53
CA TYR A 98 3.86 -4.50 -6.25
C TYR A 98 4.21 -5.26 -7.52
N VAL A 99 5.49 -5.35 -7.83
CA VAL A 99 6.00 -6.21 -8.90
C VAL A 99 6.95 -7.19 -8.27
N ILE A 100 6.65 -8.49 -8.35
CA ILE A 100 7.46 -9.57 -7.81
C ILE A 100 8.07 -10.32 -8.99
N PHE A 101 9.39 -10.39 -9.06
CA PHE A 101 10.10 -11.09 -10.13
C PHE A 101 10.33 -12.55 -9.75
N ASP A 102 10.21 -13.43 -10.73
CA ASP A 102 10.65 -14.81 -10.62
C ASP A 102 12.15 -14.89 -10.33
N ASP A 103 12.54 -15.93 -9.63
CA ASP A 103 13.92 -16.29 -9.32
C ASP A 103 14.08 -17.83 -9.22
N GLU A 104 15.18 -18.30 -8.65
CA GLU A 104 15.43 -19.74 -8.45
C GLU A 104 14.49 -20.42 -7.45
N HIS A 105 13.81 -19.65 -6.59
CA HIS A 105 12.94 -20.15 -5.53
C HIS A 105 11.46 -20.11 -5.94
N VAL A 106 11.06 -19.11 -6.72
CA VAL A 106 9.68 -18.94 -7.15
C VAL A 106 9.55 -18.63 -8.63
N THR A 107 8.65 -19.35 -9.27
CA THR A 107 8.15 -19.05 -10.61
C THR A 107 6.65 -18.76 -10.54
N HIS A 108 6.18 -17.74 -11.24
CA HIS A 108 4.76 -17.37 -11.27
C HIS A 108 4.22 -17.00 -9.89
N TYR A 109 4.92 -16.13 -9.16
CA TYR A 109 4.58 -15.76 -7.78
C TYR A 109 3.06 -15.56 -7.59
N GLY A 110 2.46 -16.30 -6.66
CA GLY A 110 1.03 -16.19 -6.35
C GLY A 110 0.08 -16.92 -7.32
N PHE A 111 0.60 -17.70 -8.25
CA PHE A 111 -0.19 -18.51 -9.19
C PHE A 111 0.31 -19.95 -9.26
N THR A 112 -0.60 -20.87 -9.51
CA THR A 112 -0.29 -22.27 -9.88
C THR A 112 0.10 -22.35 -11.36
N ASP A 113 0.63 -23.50 -11.78
CA ASP A 113 1.04 -23.75 -13.17
C ASP A 113 -0.12 -23.63 -14.19
N ASP A 114 -1.37 -23.84 -13.74
CA ASP A 114 -2.57 -23.66 -14.56
C ASP A 114 -3.11 -22.22 -14.57
N GLY A 115 -2.42 -21.29 -13.89
CA GLY A 115 -2.79 -19.88 -13.79
C GLY A 115 -3.87 -19.57 -12.75
N SER A 116 -4.25 -20.54 -11.90
CA SER A 116 -5.15 -20.28 -10.77
C SER A 116 -4.45 -19.47 -9.67
N PRO A 117 -5.14 -18.53 -9.00
CA PRO A 117 -4.51 -17.72 -7.95
C PRO A 117 -4.33 -18.53 -6.66
N ILE A 118 -3.19 -18.31 -5.99
CA ILE A 118 -2.91 -18.80 -4.64
C ILE A 118 -3.10 -17.62 -3.68
N VAL A 119 -4.29 -17.55 -3.06
CA VAL A 119 -4.74 -16.39 -2.27
C VAL A 119 -3.77 -16.05 -1.13
N GLU A 120 -3.26 -17.05 -0.44
CA GLU A 120 -2.36 -16.88 0.69
C GLU A 120 -1.05 -16.20 0.27
N ILE A 121 -0.49 -16.60 -0.88
CA ILE A 121 0.76 -16.06 -1.43
C ILE A 121 0.54 -14.65 -1.99
N LEU A 122 -0.57 -14.40 -2.67
CA LEU A 122 -0.94 -13.06 -3.12
C LEU A 122 -1.18 -12.11 -1.92
N GLY A 123 -1.86 -12.61 -0.88
CA GLY A 123 -2.14 -11.88 0.36
C GLY A 123 -0.89 -11.57 1.20
N ALA A 124 0.15 -12.41 1.12
CA ALA A 124 1.42 -12.20 1.81
C ALA A 124 2.08 -10.85 1.46
N VAL A 125 1.88 -10.35 0.25
CA VAL A 125 2.38 -9.03 -0.18
C VAL A 125 1.73 -7.91 0.62
N ALA A 126 0.40 -7.92 0.74
CA ALA A 126 -0.34 -6.93 1.52
C ALA A 126 -0.04 -7.05 3.03
N LYS A 127 0.09 -8.28 3.54
CA LYS A 127 0.49 -8.54 4.93
C LYS A 127 1.86 -7.97 5.25
N SER A 128 2.82 -8.20 4.37
CA SER A 128 4.20 -7.72 4.53
C SER A 128 4.28 -6.19 4.47
N ASP A 129 3.53 -5.55 3.57
CA ASP A 129 3.47 -4.08 3.50
C ASP A 129 2.91 -3.47 4.79
N GLN A 130 1.82 -4.05 5.32
CA GLN A 130 1.27 -3.63 6.60
C GLN A 130 2.26 -3.82 7.76
N HIS A 131 3.04 -4.90 7.73
CA HIS A 131 4.08 -5.16 8.73
C HIS A 131 5.18 -4.08 8.69
N ILE A 132 5.61 -3.65 7.50
CA ILE A 132 6.54 -2.51 7.33
C ILE A 132 5.94 -1.24 7.92
N VAL A 133 4.69 -0.94 7.60
CA VAL A 133 4.01 0.29 8.02
C VAL A 133 3.92 0.36 9.54
N LEU A 134 3.51 -0.73 10.19
CA LEU A 134 3.39 -0.79 11.66
C LEU A 134 4.74 -0.81 12.36
N THR A 135 5.74 -1.52 11.82
CA THR A 135 7.11 -1.51 12.36
C THR A 135 7.74 -0.13 12.20
N GLY A 136 7.57 0.49 11.03
CA GLY A 136 8.06 1.83 10.74
C GLY A 136 7.44 2.90 11.64
N ALA A 137 6.19 2.69 12.07
CA ALA A 137 5.47 3.52 13.02
C ALA A 137 5.83 3.23 14.50
N ASP A 138 6.67 2.23 14.80
CA ASP A 138 6.96 1.77 16.17
C ASP A 138 5.67 1.43 16.95
N CYS A 139 4.78 0.67 16.28
CA CYS A 139 3.53 0.20 16.85
C CYS A 139 3.80 -0.77 18.02
N PRO A 140 3.29 -0.50 19.24
CA PRO A 140 3.53 -1.35 20.41
C PRO A 140 2.59 -2.56 20.48
N ARG A 141 1.63 -2.68 19.55
CA ARG A 141 0.65 -3.77 19.53
C ARG A 141 1.27 -5.00 18.86
N PRO A 142 0.92 -6.23 19.29
CA PRO A 142 1.24 -7.43 18.53
C PRO A 142 0.74 -7.32 17.10
N PHE A 143 1.55 -7.75 16.13
CA PHE A 143 1.18 -7.70 14.72
C PHE A 143 -0.11 -8.49 14.48
N ARG A 144 -1.04 -7.87 13.74
CA ARG A 144 -2.35 -8.43 13.41
C ARG A 144 -2.64 -8.19 11.94
N PHE A 145 -2.98 -9.24 11.22
CA PHE A 145 -3.42 -9.19 9.83
C PHE A 145 -4.33 -10.40 9.56
N GLU A 146 -5.63 -10.19 9.71
CA GLU A 146 -6.64 -11.23 9.54
C GLU A 146 -7.46 -10.92 8.30
N MET A 147 -7.17 -11.64 7.21
CA MET A 147 -7.89 -11.49 5.94
C MET A 147 -9.14 -12.36 5.95
N GLN A 148 -10.28 -11.76 5.65
CA GLN A 148 -11.61 -12.37 5.68
C GLN A 148 -12.45 -11.97 4.46
N ASP A 149 -13.57 -12.66 4.27
CA ASP A 149 -14.54 -12.39 3.20
C ASP A 149 -13.92 -12.33 1.79
N VAL A 150 -12.91 -13.18 1.54
CA VAL A 150 -12.20 -13.19 0.26
C VAL A 150 -13.13 -13.64 -0.86
N ARG A 151 -13.27 -12.79 -1.88
CA ARG A 151 -14.00 -13.07 -3.12
C ARG A 151 -13.04 -12.99 -4.29
N ILE A 152 -13.09 -14.00 -5.14
CA ILE A 152 -12.25 -14.10 -6.33
C ILE A 152 -13.10 -13.84 -7.56
N GLY A 153 -12.65 -12.90 -8.40
CA GLY A 153 -13.26 -12.54 -9.67
C GLY A 153 -12.21 -12.44 -10.77
N ARG A 154 -12.67 -12.03 -11.95
CA ARG A 154 -11.82 -11.73 -13.10
C ARG A 154 -12.23 -10.37 -13.67
N LEU A 155 -11.23 -9.60 -14.07
CA LEU A 155 -11.41 -8.28 -14.66
C LEU A 155 -10.71 -8.23 -16.02
N GLN A 156 -11.48 -8.03 -17.08
CA GLN A 156 -10.92 -7.75 -18.40
C GLN A 156 -10.55 -6.26 -18.50
N ALA A 157 -9.26 -5.98 -18.67
CA ALA A 157 -8.72 -4.65 -18.92
C ALA A 157 -8.10 -4.58 -20.33
N ALA A 158 -7.70 -3.37 -20.74
CA ALA A 158 -7.09 -3.14 -22.06
C ALA A 158 -5.77 -3.90 -22.23
N ASP A 159 -5.04 -4.14 -21.14
CA ASP A 159 -3.75 -4.81 -21.14
C ASP A 159 -3.85 -6.32 -20.91
N GLY A 160 -5.05 -6.87 -20.66
CA GLY A 160 -5.28 -8.30 -20.46
C GLY A 160 -6.28 -8.60 -19.35
N GLU A 161 -6.44 -9.88 -19.04
CA GLU A 161 -7.25 -10.33 -17.92
C GLU A 161 -6.45 -10.26 -16.62
N TRP A 162 -7.10 -9.80 -15.55
CA TRP A 162 -6.59 -9.73 -14.19
C TRP A 162 -7.43 -10.61 -13.27
N VAL A 163 -6.78 -11.31 -12.34
CA VAL A 163 -7.48 -11.90 -11.20
C VAL A 163 -7.82 -10.77 -10.23
N GLU A 164 -9.07 -10.69 -9.83
CA GLU A 164 -9.55 -9.71 -8.84
C GLU A 164 -9.78 -10.42 -7.51
N LEU A 165 -9.09 -9.97 -6.46
CA LEU A 165 -9.32 -10.42 -5.08
C LEU A 165 -9.92 -9.26 -4.30
N HIS A 166 -11.14 -9.42 -3.82
CA HIS A 166 -11.76 -8.50 -2.89
C HIS A 166 -11.76 -9.10 -1.49
N SER A 167 -11.39 -8.35 -0.47
CA SER A 167 -11.30 -8.86 0.90
C SER A 167 -11.43 -7.75 1.94
N GLU A 168 -11.80 -8.16 3.16
CA GLU A 168 -11.64 -7.35 4.36
C GLU A 168 -10.39 -7.82 5.13
N ILE A 169 -9.65 -6.89 5.74
CA ILE A 169 -8.47 -7.18 6.53
C ILE A 169 -8.57 -6.46 7.87
N GLU A 170 -8.60 -7.21 8.97
CA GLU A 170 -8.51 -6.64 10.31
C GLU A 170 -7.04 -6.45 10.73
N THR A 171 -6.70 -5.23 11.13
CA THR A 171 -5.34 -4.85 11.55
C THR A 171 -5.37 -3.63 12.48
N TRP A 172 -4.20 -3.04 12.74
CA TRP A 172 -4.04 -1.79 13.46
C TRP A 172 -3.86 -0.62 12.49
N SER A 173 -4.44 0.53 12.79
CA SER A 173 -4.06 1.76 12.12
C SER A 173 -2.62 2.15 12.50
N PRO A 174 -1.79 2.70 11.60
CA PRO A 174 -0.49 3.25 11.98
C PRO A 174 -0.59 4.62 12.68
N PHE A 175 -1.80 5.17 12.84
CA PHE A 175 -2.04 6.48 13.44
C PHE A 175 -1.44 6.61 14.85
N HIS A 176 -0.66 7.67 15.03
CA HIS A 176 -0.14 8.14 16.31
C HIS A 176 0.26 9.61 16.19
N GLN A 177 0.40 10.30 17.32
CA GLN A 177 0.81 11.69 17.37
C GLN A 177 2.30 11.84 17.66
N GLY A 178 2.91 12.80 16.98
CA GLY A 178 4.32 13.11 17.13
C GLY A 178 5.24 11.98 16.66
N ARG A 179 6.54 12.20 16.85
CA ARG A 179 7.55 11.17 16.57
C ARG A 179 7.74 10.25 17.76
N ARG A 180 7.72 8.95 17.50
CA ARG A 180 8.05 7.90 18.46
C ARG A 180 9.56 7.60 18.43
N PRO A 181 10.18 7.26 19.57
CA PRO A 181 11.62 7.04 19.64
C PRO A 181 12.13 5.88 18.76
N GLY A 182 11.36 4.79 18.62
CA GLY A 182 11.75 3.62 17.82
C GLY A 182 11.35 3.71 16.34
N ALA A 183 10.60 4.75 15.95
CA ALA A 183 10.01 4.82 14.62
C ALA A 183 11.04 5.21 13.54
N SER A 184 10.84 4.66 12.35
CA SER A 184 11.72 4.88 11.21
C SER A 184 11.64 6.33 10.72
N SER A 185 12.78 6.96 10.48
CA SER A 185 12.82 8.28 9.84
C SER A 185 12.17 8.28 8.45
N LYS A 186 12.24 7.15 7.74
CA LYS A 186 11.59 6.94 6.42
C LYS A 186 10.06 6.99 6.55
N PHE A 187 9.51 6.43 7.63
CA PHE A 187 8.07 6.48 7.89
C PHE A 187 7.57 7.94 7.97
N TYR A 188 8.22 8.77 8.78
CA TYR A 188 7.82 10.19 8.91
C TYR A 188 8.15 11.04 7.67
N LEU A 189 9.12 10.61 6.85
CA LEU A 189 9.37 11.24 5.57
C LEU A 189 8.14 11.05 4.66
N SER A 190 7.65 9.82 4.54
CA SER A 190 6.54 9.41 3.67
C SER A 190 5.15 9.85 4.17
N PHE A 191 4.89 9.69 5.47
CA PHE A 191 3.54 9.85 6.02
C PHE A 191 3.42 11.04 6.98
N GLY A 192 4.51 11.45 7.62
CA GLY A 192 4.46 12.41 8.73
C GLY A 192 3.66 11.88 9.92
N SER A 193 3.30 12.77 10.83
CA SER A 193 2.47 12.47 12.01
C SER A 193 1.77 13.74 12.46
N PRO A 194 0.50 13.68 12.89
CA PRO A 194 -0.16 14.81 13.54
C PRO A 194 0.66 15.34 14.74
N PRO A 195 0.57 16.64 15.07
CA PRO A 195 1.24 17.19 16.23
C PRO A 195 0.71 16.58 17.54
N PRO A 196 1.57 16.41 18.57
CA PRO A 196 1.12 16.03 19.91
C PRO A 196 0.08 17.01 20.46
N GLY A 197 -0.94 16.48 21.14
CA GLY A 197 -1.93 17.26 21.87
C GLY A 197 -3.13 17.73 21.04
N VAL A 198 -3.13 17.53 19.73
CA VAL A 198 -4.33 17.70 18.90
C VAL A 198 -5.38 16.68 19.35
N GLN A 199 -6.63 17.08 19.51
CA GLN A 199 -7.69 16.13 19.89
C GLN A 199 -8.25 15.47 18.62
N PHE A 200 -8.24 14.14 18.59
CA PHE A 200 -8.94 13.32 17.60
C PHE A 200 -9.84 12.33 18.34
N ASP A 201 -10.88 11.82 17.68
CA ASP A 201 -11.84 10.93 18.34
C ASP A 201 -11.38 9.46 18.37
N VAL A 202 -10.16 9.15 17.92
CA VAL A 202 -9.58 7.80 17.93
C VAL A 202 -8.35 7.72 18.82
N ASP A 203 -8.08 6.51 19.34
CA ASP A 203 -6.84 6.21 20.05
C ASP A 203 -5.68 5.95 19.08
N GLU A 204 -4.44 6.10 19.54
CA GLU A 204 -3.28 5.68 18.77
C GLU A 204 -3.31 4.16 18.54
N PHE A 205 -2.96 3.74 17.32
CA PHE A 205 -2.97 2.35 16.91
C PHE A 205 -4.30 1.63 17.19
N HIS A 206 -5.42 2.33 16.97
CA HIS A 206 -6.76 1.74 17.11
C HIS A 206 -6.99 0.63 16.07
N PRO A 207 -7.88 -0.34 16.35
CA PRO A 207 -8.22 -1.37 15.37
C PRO A 207 -8.91 -0.75 14.16
N ILE A 208 -8.64 -1.32 13.00
CA ILE A 208 -9.22 -0.88 11.73
C ILE A 208 -9.47 -2.10 10.82
N THR A 209 -10.50 -2.00 9.98
CA THR A 209 -10.76 -2.95 8.92
C THR A 209 -10.45 -2.27 7.58
N TYR A 210 -9.47 -2.79 6.85
CA TYR A 210 -9.26 -2.41 5.46
C TYR A 210 -10.21 -3.17 4.57
N ILE A 211 -10.78 -2.48 3.60
CA ILE A 211 -11.74 -3.03 2.64
C ILE A 211 -11.17 -2.71 1.27
N GLY A 212 -10.71 -3.71 0.56
CA GLY A 212 -9.84 -3.46 -0.58
C GLY A 212 -9.97 -4.48 -1.70
N THR A 213 -9.44 -4.07 -2.84
CA THR A 213 -9.34 -4.89 -4.03
C THR A 213 -7.89 -4.99 -4.47
N MET A 214 -7.44 -6.21 -4.72
CA MET A 214 -6.20 -6.54 -5.41
C MET A 214 -6.51 -6.96 -6.84
N LEU A 215 -5.80 -6.42 -7.82
CA LEU A 215 -5.69 -7.00 -9.16
C LEU A 215 -4.34 -7.66 -9.31
N ALA A 216 -4.32 -8.98 -9.52
CA ALA A 216 -3.12 -9.76 -9.71
C ALA A 216 -3.01 -10.31 -11.14
N ARG A 217 -1.81 -10.27 -11.72
CA ARG A 217 -1.52 -10.88 -13.00
C ARG A 217 -0.04 -11.22 -13.13
N TYR A 218 0.25 -12.41 -13.64
CA TYR A 218 1.59 -12.79 -14.07
C TYR A 218 1.84 -12.40 -15.54
N ASP A 219 2.98 -11.75 -15.82
CA ASP A 219 3.47 -11.48 -17.18
C ASP A 219 4.67 -12.38 -17.51
N PRO A 220 4.51 -13.39 -18.39
CA PRO A 220 5.57 -14.33 -18.72
C PRO A 220 6.75 -13.68 -19.47
N ARG A 221 6.54 -12.54 -20.13
CA ARG A 221 7.62 -11.82 -20.84
C ARG A 221 8.59 -11.18 -19.86
N LEU A 222 8.06 -10.73 -18.72
CA LEU A 222 8.81 -10.06 -17.67
C LEU A 222 9.23 -11.02 -16.55
N LYS A 223 8.68 -12.24 -16.56
CA LYS A 223 8.80 -13.21 -15.48
C LYS A 223 8.48 -12.55 -14.14
N ALA A 224 7.31 -11.93 -14.09
CA ALA A 224 6.92 -11.10 -12.96
C ALA A 224 5.42 -11.16 -12.70
N THR A 225 5.06 -11.19 -11.42
CA THR A 225 3.69 -10.96 -10.97
C THR A 225 3.49 -9.51 -10.58
N PHE A 226 2.45 -8.91 -11.14
CA PHE A 226 1.96 -7.58 -10.78
C PHE A 226 0.78 -7.73 -9.84
N CYS A 227 0.82 -7.03 -8.69
CA CYS A 227 -0.30 -6.94 -7.76
C CYS A 227 -0.63 -5.47 -7.52
N LYS A 228 -1.72 -4.97 -8.12
CA LYS A 228 -2.25 -3.62 -7.90
C LYS A 228 -3.24 -3.66 -6.76
N PHE A 229 -3.21 -2.70 -5.85
CA PHE A 229 -4.08 -2.65 -4.68
C PHE A 229 -4.66 -1.27 -4.46
N CYS A 230 -5.88 -1.22 -3.96
CA CYS A 230 -6.45 -0.03 -3.36
C CYS A 230 -7.36 -0.44 -2.22
N ASN A 231 -7.30 0.29 -1.11
CA ASN A 231 -8.16 0.03 0.04
C ASN A 231 -8.84 1.32 0.53
N SER A 232 -10.05 1.14 1.02
CA SER A 232 -10.69 2.02 1.99
C SER A 232 -10.49 1.43 3.39
N ALA A 233 -11.05 2.11 4.39
CA ALA A 233 -10.97 1.67 5.76
C ALA A 233 -12.26 1.97 6.53
N ARG A 234 -12.55 1.15 7.53
CA ARG A 234 -13.66 1.29 8.48
C ARG A 234 -13.14 1.14 9.91
N TRP A 235 -13.58 2.02 10.81
CA TRP A 235 -13.14 2.01 12.22
C TRP A 235 -14.23 2.54 13.14
N THR A 236 -14.07 2.27 14.44
CA THR A 236 -14.93 2.78 15.50
C THR A 236 -14.16 3.80 16.33
N ASP A 237 -14.76 4.97 16.56
CA ASP A 237 -14.17 6.00 17.41
C ASP A 237 -14.43 5.78 18.91
N ARG A 238 -13.89 6.65 19.76
CA ARG A 238 -14.04 6.60 21.22
C ARG A 238 -15.48 6.77 21.71
N HIS A 239 -16.38 7.25 20.85
CA HIS A 239 -17.80 7.42 21.13
C HIS A 239 -18.63 6.23 20.64
N GLY A 240 -18.00 5.20 20.07
CA GLY A 240 -18.68 4.04 19.50
C GLY A 240 -19.28 4.30 18.11
N THR A 241 -18.95 5.44 17.48
CA THR A 241 -19.42 5.76 16.13
C THR A 241 -18.56 5.05 15.10
N ILE A 242 -19.22 4.39 14.14
CA ILE A 242 -18.54 3.72 13.03
C ILE A 242 -18.33 4.73 11.89
N HIS A 243 -17.09 4.85 11.46
CA HIS A 243 -16.65 5.65 10.33
C HIS A 243 -16.18 4.73 9.19
N SER A 244 -16.35 5.17 7.95
CA SER A 244 -15.83 4.46 6.76
C SER A 244 -15.42 5.43 5.67
N THR A 245 -14.33 5.12 4.96
CA THR A 245 -13.91 5.82 3.74
C THR A 245 -14.41 5.16 2.45
N GLU A 246 -15.22 4.10 2.53
CA GLU A 246 -15.71 3.35 1.36
C GLU A 246 -16.51 4.18 0.37
N GLU A 247 -17.33 5.14 0.82
CA GLU A 247 -18.12 5.96 -0.11
C GLU A 247 -17.23 6.87 -0.97
N MET A 248 -16.14 7.37 -0.39
CA MET A 248 -15.18 8.23 -1.09
C MET A 248 -14.23 7.39 -1.94
N ILE A 249 -13.60 6.39 -1.31
CA ILE A 249 -12.49 5.64 -1.89
C ILE A 249 -12.98 4.46 -2.70
N GLY A 250 -14.03 3.75 -2.27
CA GLY A 250 -14.58 2.59 -2.99
C GLY A 250 -14.99 2.91 -4.43
N ARG A 251 -15.53 4.11 -4.67
CA ARG A 251 -15.79 4.60 -6.04
C ARG A 251 -14.51 4.79 -6.86
N GLN A 252 -13.45 5.27 -6.21
CA GLN A 252 -12.16 5.52 -6.85
C GLN A 252 -11.31 4.24 -6.98
N GLN A 253 -11.53 3.19 -6.17
CA GLN A 253 -10.70 1.99 -6.12
C GLN A 253 -10.50 1.38 -7.51
N ARG A 254 -11.61 1.07 -8.19
CA ARG A 254 -11.55 0.43 -9.52
C ARG A 254 -10.88 1.34 -10.55
N GLU A 255 -11.20 2.63 -10.55
CA GLU A 255 -10.61 3.60 -11.49
C GLU A 255 -9.10 3.73 -11.27
N MET A 256 -8.67 3.89 -10.01
CA MET A 256 -7.26 4.00 -9.63
C MET A 256 -6.47 2.74 -9.98
N LEU A 257 -7.05 1.56 -9.79
CA LEU A 257 -6.44 0.30 -10.18
C LEU A 257 -6.30 0.16 -11.69
N LEU A 258 -7.30 0.59 -12.46
CA LEU A 258 -7.29 0.51 -13.92
C LEU A 258 -6.33 1.51 -14.57
N VAL A 259 -6.16 2.71 -14.01
CA VAL A 259 -5.20 3.71 -14.53
C VAL A 259 -3.77 3.50 -13.99
N THR A 260 -3.59 2.58 -13.03
CA THR A 260 -2.26 2.14 -12.62
C THR A 260 -1.66 1.28 -13.72
N ASP A 261 -0.63 1.79 -14.38
CA ASP A 261 -0.03 1.16 -15.55
C ASP A 261 1.33 0.53 -15.21
N CYS A 262 1.66 -0.57 -15.89
CA CYS A 262 2.85 -1.37 -15.69
C CYS A 262 3.52 -1.56 -17.05
N GLU A 263 4.55 -0.75 -17.32
CA GLU A 263 5.23 -0.74 -18.61
C GLU A 263 6.63 -1.40 -18.51
N HIS A 264 7.06 -2.01 -19.61
CA HIS A 264 8.44 -2.40 -19.85
C HIS A 264 9.07 -1.45 -20.86
N ARG A 265 10.19 -0.82 -20.51
CA ARG A 265 10.95 0.11 -21.33
C ARG A 265 12.23 -0.49 -21.86
#